data_AF-K9UL42-F1
#
_entry.id   AF-K9UL42-F1
#
_cell.length_a   1.000
_cell.length_b   1.000
_cell.length_c   1.000
_cell.angle_alpha   90.00
_cell.angle_beta   90.00
_cell.angle_gamma   90.00
#
_symmetry.space_group_name_H-M   'P 1'
#
loop_
_entity.id
_entity.type
_entity.pdbx_description
1 polymer ?
#
loop_
_entity_poly.entity_id
_entity_poly.type
_entity_poly.pdbx_seq_one_letter_code
_entity_poly.pdbx_strand_id
1 'polypeptide(L)'
;MIKYYLRTYLRCYLALIEPCTDRISKATHRLDRQSLSQSGFSVPLALGLGLVMIIVAASIIGRSQSDRDITSSQREINRALSVSEAGALRFQSFLDRHKLLATKNLAQWVNTLDTLPTSQAGCHSIDLPIARYQAVLFKDSTWIELDPSDRNKGRYQIVDYRYQNGVGKLTIAGRIDAYNTTENTANSTLKIDIPIGSESAKIAPPALWANTFNLNANQKVTGQIRGVSCPLLPMMDSDGIAGIDMSNIALISGIPSGQIIADPFVSIPAPKIAPTIATSIPAITTSIELPRPTSADTPDAKGEYHYLVDTDVPGGNSIKLQDSDLIKITIPATQKINLYLKGNIDLAGSQTIGVNSANPNLRIYGSNQTVKLTIKDNASITAFIHAPLADAKSISSTTPNPSQNITGAVWVNSWDSSASSSPIPIVQMGNWSDFGIAKIEQPSQLSPISYWQRIEN
;
A
#
# COMPACT_ATOMS: atom_id res chain seq x y z
N MET A 1 -39.79 0.32 -11.87
CA MET A 1 -40.37 1.18 -10.81
C MET A 1 -39.78 2.61 -10.80
N ILE A 2 -39.47 3.20 -11.99
CA ILE A 2 -38.99 4.60 -12.15
C ILE A 2 -39.57 5.16 -13.46
N LYS A 3 -40.88 5.02 -13.66
CA LYS A 3 -41.62 5.67 -14.77
C LYS A 3 -42.90 6.37 -14.31
N TYR A 4 -43.25 6.25 -13.03
CA TYR A 4 -44.46 6.85 -12.45
C TYR A 4 -44.22 8.15 -11.67
N TYR A 5 -42.97 8.52 -11.38
CA TYR A 5 -42.67 9.74 -10.61
C TYR A 5 -42.48 11.01 -11.47
N LEU A 6 -42.13 10.87 -12.76
CA LEU A 6 -41.87 12.03 -13.63
C LEU A 6 -43.15 12.71 -14.16
N ARG A 7 -44.30 12.01 -14.14
CA ARG A 7 -45.58 12.54 -14.67
C ARG A 7 -46.35 13.40 -13.66
N THR A 8 -46.00 13.31 -12.37
CA THR A 8 -46.67 14.06 -11.30
C THR A 8 -46.00 15.42 -11.05
N TYR A 9 -44.68 15.52 -11.22
CA TYR A 9 -43.97 16.80 -11.03
C TYR A 9 -44.18 17.82 -12.16
N LEU A 10 -44.42 17.36 -13.40
CA LEU A 10 -44.68 18.26 -14.53
C LEU A 10 -46.09 18.90 -14.49
N ARG A 11 -47.03 18.34 -13.70
CA ARG A 11 -48.38 18.91 -13.53
C ARG A 11 -48.46 19.98 -12.43
N CYS A 12 -47.52 20.01 -11.49
CA CYS A 12 -47.49 21.07 -10.46
C CYS A 12 -46.80 22.35 -10.95
N TYR A 13 -45.91 22.28 -11.94
CA TYR A 13 -45.20 23.48 -12.42
C TYR A 13 -46.00 24.31 -13.44
N LEU A 14 -46.97 23.70 -14.13
CA LEU A 14 -47.85 24.39 -15.08
C LEU A 14 -49.13 24.97 -14.45
N ALA A 15 -49.34 24.81 -13.14
CA ALA A 15 -50.52 25.29 -12.42
C ALA A 15 -50.27 26.56 -11.58
N LEU A 16 -49.11 27.21 -11.72
CA LEU A 16 -48.72 28.40 -10.96
C LEU A 16 -48.56 29.68 -11.80
N ILE A 17 -48.94 29.66 -13.08
CA ILE A 17 -48.80 30.82 -14.00
C ILE A 17 -50.13 31.48 -14.38
N GLU A 18 -51.30 30.92 -14.06
CA GLU A 18 -52.59 31.61 -14.24
C GLU A 18 -53.51 31.22 -13.07
N PRO A 19 -54.08 32.18 -12.29
CA PRO A 19 -55.06 33.12 -12.81
C PRO A 19 -55.05 34.51 -12.16
N CYS A 20 -54.93 35.59 -12.93
CA CYS A 20 -55.40 36.90 -12.44
C CYS A 20 -55.81 37.84 -13.57
N THR A 21 -56.59 37.32 -14.53
CA THR A 21 -57.27 38.13 -15.54
C THR A 21 -58.70 37.66 -15.71
N ASP A 22 -59.48 37.64 -14.62
CA ASP A 22 -60.94 37.64 -14.77
C ASP A 22 -61.65 38.16 -13.50
N ARG A 23 -61.57 39.47 -13.29
CA ARG A 23 -62.52 40.25 -12.48
C ARG A 23 -62.15 41.73 -12.62
N ILE A 24 -62.76 42.39 -13.59
CA ILE A 24 -63.32 43.75 -13.57
C ILE A 24 -63.96 43.93 -14.96
N SER A 25 -65.14 43.32 -15.12
CA SER A 25 -66.05 43.57 -16.23
C SER A 25 -67.42 43.73 -15.59
N LYS A 26 -68.04 44.89 -15.83
CA LYS A 26 -69.33 45.40 -15.31
C LYS A 26 -69.26 46.20 -14.00
N ALA A 27 -68.76 47.42 -14.11
CA ALA A 27 -69.44 48.59 -13.56
C ALA A 27 -68.82 49.84 -14.18
N THR A 28 -69.42 50.37 -15.24
CA THR A 28 -69.60 51.83 -15.46
C THR A 28 -70.22 52.06 -16.82
N HIS A 29 -71.54 52.14 -16.83
CA HIS A 29 -72.28 52.84 -17.85
C HIS A 29 -72.39 54.30 -17.38
N ARG A 30 -72.02 55.25 -18.25
CA ARG A 30 -72.30 56.70 -18.23
C ARG A 30 -71.75 57.53 -17.04
N LEU A 31 -70.87 58.47 -17.38
CA LEU A 31 -70.98 59.93 -17.19
C LEU A 31 -69.85 60.54 -18.04
N ASP A 32 -70.16 60.99 -19.25
CA ASP A 32 -70.36 62.41 -19.59
C ASP A 32 -69.14 63.32 -19.30
N ARG A 33 -68.46 63.71 -20.39
CA ARG A 33 -68.17 65.09 -20.77
C ARG A 33 -67.59 66.04 -19.70
N GLN A 34 -66.28 66.28 -19.79
CA GLN A 34 -65.60 67.59 -19.58
C GLN A 34 -64.16 67.44 -20.12
N SER A 35 -63.84 67.96 -21.31
CA SER A 35 -63.41 69.35 -21.55
C SER A 35 -62.35 69.83 -20.56
N LEU A 36 -61.06 69.72 -20.92
CA LEU A 36 -60.16 70.85 -21.17
C LEU A 36 -58.69 70.38 -21.17
N SER A 37 -58.02 70.68 -22.28
CA SER A 37 -56.66 71.26 -22.34
C SER A 37 -55.65 70.81 -21.27
N GLN A 38 -54.69 69.96 -21.67
CA GLN A 38 -53.25 70.30 -21.73
C GLN A 38 -52.44 69.07 -22.19
N SER A 39 -52.51 68.79 -23.49
CA SER A 39 -51.61 67.84 -24.16
C SER A 39 -50.30 68.54 -24.49
N GLY A 40 -49.30 68.40 -23.61
CA GLY A 40 -47.95 68.93 -23.83
C GLY A 40 -46.83 68.27 -23.02
N PHE A 41 -47.15 67.50 -21.97
CA PHE A 41 -46.13 66.94 -21.05
C PHE A 41 -46.22 65.42 -20.81
N SER A 42 -47.20 64.72 -21.38
CA SER A 42 -47.36 63.26 -21.20
C SER A 42 -46.39 62.43 -22.06
N VAL A 43 -46.01 62.93 -23.24
CA VAL A 43 -45.09 62.24 -24.16
C VAL A 43 -43.65 62.17 -23.59
N PRO A 44 -43.06 63.25 -23.04
CA PRO A 44 -41.76 63.17 -22.36
C PRO A 44 -41.79 62.28 -21.11
N LEU A 45 -42.90 62.27 -20.37
CA LEU A 45 -43.03 61.48 -19.14
C LEU A 45 -43.13 59.98 -19.43
N ALA A 46 -43.89 59.58 -20.46
CA ALA A 46 -43.98 58.19 -20.90
C ALA A 46 -42.64 57.68 -21.49
N LEU A 47 -41.95 58.53 -22.26
CA LEU A 47 -40.60 58.24 -22.77
C LEU A 47 -39.57 58.15 -21.62
N GLY A 48 -39.66 59.02 -20.62
CA GLY A 48 -38.81 58.99 -19.43
C GLY A 48 -38.99 57.72 -18.61
N LEU A 49 -40.23 57.30 -18.37
CA LEU A 49 -40.52 56.05 -17.65
C LEU A 49 -40.12 54.81 -18.44
N GLY A 50 -40.32 54.80 -19.76
CA GLY A 50 -39.87 53.72 -20.64
C GLY A 50 -38.34 53.56 -20.63
N LEU A 51 -37.60 54.67 -20.64
CA LEU A 51 -36.14 54.66 -20.60
C LEU A 51 -35.60 54.17 -19.25
N VAL A 52 -36.24 54.54 -18.14
CA VAL A 52 -35.89 54.02 -16.80
C VAL A 52 -36.12 52.51 -16.71
N MET A 53 -37.25 52.00 -17.24
CA MET A 53 -37.52 50.56 -17.29
C MET A 53 -36.46 49.79 -18.09
N ILE A 54 -35.99 50.34 -19.22
CA ILE A 54 -34.93 49.73 -20.04
C ILE A 54 -33.60 49.68 -19.29
N ILE A 55 -33.24 50.74 -18.56
CA ILE A 55 -31.99 50.78 -17.76
C ILE A 55 -32.04 49.75 -16.62
N VAL A 56 -33.18 49.59 -15.95
CA VAL A 56 -33.35 48.60 -14.89
C VAL A 56 -33.30 47.18 -15.46
N ALA A 57 -33.96 46.92 -16.59
CA ALA A 57 -33.90 45.62 -17.26
C ALA A 57 -32.47 45.26 -17.72
N ALA A 58 -31.75 46.21 -18.32
CA ALA A 58 -30.35 46.03 -18.71
C ALA A 58 -29.44 45.76 -17.50
N SER A 59 -29.69 46.44 -16.37
CA SER A 59 -28.93 46.24 -15.13
C SER A 59 -29.15 44.85 -14.51
N ILE A 60 -30.39 44.35 -14.54
CA ILE A 60 -30.72 42.99 -14.06
C ILE A 60 -30.08 41.93 -14.96
N ILE A 61 -30.10 42.13 -16.28
CA ILE A 61 -29.46 41.22 -17.25
C ILE A 61 -27.93 41.21 -17.08
N GLY A 62 -27.30 42.38 -16.89
CA GLY A 62 -25.86 42.48 -16.66
C GLY A 62 -25.41 41.76 -15.39
N ARG A 63 -26.17 41.88 -14.29
CA ARG A 63 -25.90 41.12 -13.05
C ARG A 63 -26.10 39.62 -13.24
N SER A 64 -27.15 39.20 -13.95
CA SER A 64 -27.43 37.79 -14.24
C SER A 64 -26.32 37.09 -15.04
N GLN A 65 -25.67 37.80 -15.96
CA GLN A 65 -24.52 37.27 -16.70
C GLN A 65 -23.29 37.14 -15.79
N SER A 66 -22.99 38.19 -15.01
CA SER A 66 -21.89 38.16 -14.03
C SER A 66 -22.04 37.02 -13.00
N ASP A 67 -23.24 36.78 -12.50
CA ASP A 67 -23.50 35.71 -11.53
C ASP A 67 -23.35 34.31 -12.14
N ARG A 68 -23.75 34.15 -13.41
CA ARG A 68 -23.54 32.90 -14.16
C ARG A 68 -22.05 32.62 -14.40
N ASP A 69 -21.27 33.64 -14.73
CA ASP A 69 -19.84 33.48 -14.98
C ASP A 69 -19.09 33.13 -13.69
N ILE A 70 -19.42 33.77 -12.56
CA ILE A 70 -18.85 33.43 -11.24
C ILE A 70 -19.22 32.00 -10.84
N THR A 71 -20.49 31.62 -10.98
CA THR A 71 -20.95 30.27 -10.62
C THR A 71 -20.32 29.19 -11.52
N SER A 72 -20.15 29.49 -12.82
CA SER A 72 -19.48 28.59 -13.77
C SER A 72 -18.00 28.43 -13.45
N SER A 73 -17.29 29.55 -13.20
CA SER A 73 -15.89 29.54 -12.81
C SER A 73 -15.65 28.77 -11.51
N GLN A 74 -16.47 28.99 -10.47
CA GLN A 74 -16.40 28.23 -9.23
C GLN A 74 -16.64 26.73 -9.44
N ARG A 75 -17.59 26.36 -10.30
CA ARG A 75 -17.85 24.96 -10.64
C ARG A 75 -16.65 24.31 -11.32
N GLU A 76 -15.98 25.01 -12.23
CA GLU A 76 -14.82 24.49 -12.94
C GLU A 76 -13.59 24.36 -12.03
N ILE A 77 -13.38 25.34 -11.15
CA ILE A 77 -12.33 25.27 -10.11
C ILE A 77 -12.56 24.08 -9.18
N ASN A 78 -13.80 23.85 -8.72
CA ASN A 78 -14.13 22.71 -7.88
C ASN A 78 -13.87 21.37 -8.60
N ARG A 79 -14.15 21.30 -9.91
CA ARG A 79 -13.81 20.12 -10.72
C ARG A 79 -12.29 19.93 -10.84
N ALA A 80 -11.54 21.00 -11.12
CA ALA A 80 -10.09 20.93 -11.18
C ALA A 80 -9.46 20.52 -9.84
N LEU A 81 -10.07 20.92 -8.72
CA LEU A 81 -9.69 20.44 -7.38
C LEU A 81 -9.94 18.93 -7.24
N SER A 82 -11.13 18.43 -7.61
CA SER A 82 -11.40 16.99 -7.56
C SER A 82 -10.43 16.18 -8.44
N VAL A 83 -10.00 16.73 -9.58
CA VAL A 83 -8.96 16.12 -10.42
C VAL A 83 -7.60 16.09 -9.71
N SER A 84 -7.25 17.16 -8.99
CA SER A 84 -6.02 17.22 -8.18
C SER A 84 -6.05 16.18 -7.05
N GLU A 85 -7.18 16.02 -6.37
CA GLU A 85 -7.37 15.02 -5.31
C GLU A 85 -7.26 13.59 -5.87
N ALA A 86 -7.88 13.32 -7.01
CA ALA A 86 -7.78 12.01 -7.67
C ALA A 86 -6.34 11.71 -8.14
N GLY A 87 -5.63 12.72 -8.66
CA GLY A 87 -4.21 12.62 -8.99
C GLY A 87 -3.34 12.33 -7.77
N ALA A 88 -3.66 12.93 -6.62
CA ALA A 88 -2.93 12.71 -5.38
C ALA A 88 -3.09 11.27 -4.89
N LEU A 89 -4.30 10.71 -4.97
CA LEU A 89 -4.57 9.31 -4.64
C LEU A 89 -3.81 8.35 -5.58
N ARG A 90 -3.73 8.66 -6.87
CA ARG A 90 -2.92 7.88 -7.82
C ARG A 90 -1.44 7.95 -7.50
N PHE A 91 -0.93 9.12 -7.16
CA PHE A 91 0.44 9.31 -6.73
C PHE A 91 0.75 8.55 -5.42
N GLN A 92 -0.18 8.57 -4.47
CA GLN A 92 -0.04 7.81 -3.22
C GLN A 92 -0.03 6.30 -3.50
N SER A 93 -0.91 5.81 -4.37
CA SER A 93 -0.92 4.40 -4.79
C SER A 93 0.39 4.01 -5.50
N PHE A 94 0.94 4.91 -6.32
CA PHE A 94 2.25 4.72 -6.93
C PHE A 94 3.36 4.60 -5.88
N LEU A 95 3.39 5.49 -4.89
CA LEU A 95 4.37 5.43 -3.81
C LEU A 95 4.18 4.20 -2.92
N ASP A 96 2.94 3.74 -2.71
CA ASP A 96 2.68 2.56 -1.89
C ASP A 96 3.19 1.29 -2.57
N ARG A 97 3.11 1.23 -3.90
CA ARG A 97 3.74 0.16 -4.68
C ARG A 97 5.27 0.29 -4.72
N HIS A 98 5.79 1.50 -4.72
CA HIS A 98 7.23 1.78 -4.89
C HIS A 98 7.80 2.54 -3.68
N LYS A 99 7.71 1.92 -2.50
CA LYS A 99 8.03 2.54 -1.20
C LYS A 99 9.44 3.09 -1.10
N LEU A 100 10.39 2.50 -1.84
CA LEU A 100 11.77 2.99 -1.96
C LEU A 100 11.82 4.46 -2.40
N LEU A 101 10.94 4.88 -3.32
CA LEU A 101 10.90 6.24 -3.88
C LEU A 101 10.33 7.27 -2.90
N ALA A 102 9.51 6.83 -1.95
CA ALA A 102 8.88 7.71 -0.97
C ALA A 102 9.92 8.42 -0.07
N THR A 103 11.10 7.81 0.13
CA THR A 103 12.19 8.41 0.93
C THR A 103 13.16 9.27 0.11
N LYS A 104 12.84 9.53 -1.18
CA LYS A 104 13.72 10.24 -2.12
C LYS A 104 12.99 11.44 -2.72
N ASN A 105 13.72 12.50 -3.05
CA ASN A 105 13.15 13.63 -3.78
C ASN A 105 12.86 13.23 -5.23
N LEU A 106 11.85 13.85 -5.87
CA LEU A 106 11.41 13.53 -7.23
C LEU A 106 12.57 13.48 -8.24
N ALA A 107 13.49 14.44 -8.15
CA ALA A 107 14.65 14.53 -9.05
C ALA A 107 15.60 13.31 -8.95
N GLN A 108 15.58 12.58 -7.83
CA GLN A 108 16.44 11.42 -7.57
C GLN A 108 15.80 10.09 -7.97
N TRP A 109 14.50 10.06 -8.31
CA TRP A 109 13.77 8.80 -8.52
C TRP A 109 14.33 8.00 -9.68
N VAL A 110 14.51 8.62 -10.85
CA VAL A 110 15.04 7.94 -12.04
C VAL A 110 16.43 7.35 -11.76
N ASN A 111 17.33 8.13 -11.15
CA ASN A 111 18.66 7.66 -10.80
C ASN A 111 18.60 6.51 -9.77
N THR A 112 17.68 6.57 -8.81
CA THR A 112 17.49 5.51 -7.81
C THR A 112 17.05 4.21 -8.49
N LEU A 113 16.07 4.27 -9.39
CA LEU A 113 15.62 3.11 -10.17
C LEU A 113 16.72 2.56 -11.08
N ASP A 114 17.54 3.43 -11.68
CA ASP A 114 18.63 3.02 -12.57
C ASP A 114 19.78 2.30 -11.83
N THR A 115 19.89 2.49 -10.51
CA THR A 115 20.86 1.74 -9.68
C THR A 115 20.37 0.37 -9.23
N LEU A 116 19.10 0.04 -9.47
CA LEU A 116 18.56 -1.26 -9.09
C LEU A 116 19.04 -2.36 -10.07
N PRO A 117 19.36 -3.56 -9.56
CA PRO A 117 19.88 -4.65 -10.38
C PRO A 117 18.81 -5.17 -11.36
N THR A 118 19.05 -5.01 -12.66
CA THR A 118 18.13 -5.44 -13.73
C THR A 118 18.02 -6.97 -13.87
N SER A 119 18.85 -7.75 -13.17
CA SER A 119 18.95 -9.20 -13.30
C SER A 119 18.09 -9.99 -12.31
N GLN A 120 17.21 -9.34 -11.54
CA GLN A 120 16.32 -10.05 -10.62
C GLN A 120 15.08 -10.57 -11.36
N ALA A 121 14.89 -11.89 -11.33
CA ALA A 121 13.72 -12.56 -11.88
C ALA A 121 12.43 -12.16 -11.12
N GLY A 122 11.28 -12.37 -11.75
CA GLY A 122 9.97 -12.04 -11.17
C GLY A 122 9.57 -10.58 -11.40
N CYS A 123 8.80 -10.00 -10.46
CA CYS A 123 8.15 -8.70 -10.67
C CYS A 123 9.07 -7.51 -10.82
N HIS A 124 10.30 -7.63 -10.35
CA HIS A 124 11.30 -6.59 -10.54
C HIS A 124 11.46 -6.24 -12.04
N SER A 125 11.52 -7.26 -12.90
CA SER A 125 11.66 -7.10 -14.35
C SER A 125 10.46 -6.42 -15.05
N ILE A 126 9.26 -6.56 -14.50
CA ILE A 126 8.01 -5.99 -15.05
C ILE A 126 7.74 -4.60 -14.48
N ASP A 127 7.89 -4.44 -13.16
CA ASP A 127 7.60 -3.18 -12.48
C ASP A 127 8.68 -2.13 -12.66
N LEU A 128 9.96 -2.50 -12.84
CA LEU A 128 11.03 -1.51 -13.00
C LEU A 128 10.83 -0.62 -14.25
N PRO A 129 10.54 -1.15 -15.46
CA PRO A 129 10.22 -0.32 -16.62
C PRO A 129 8.99 0.58 -16.42
N ILE A 130 7.93 0.06 -15.79
CA ILE A 130 6.68 0.81 -15.54
C ILE A 130 6.94 1.94 -14.54
N ALA A 131 7.61 1.64 -13.44
CA ALA A 131 7.99 2.60 -12.41
C ALA A 131 8.90 3.70 -13.00
N ARG A 132 9.87 3.31 -13.84
CA ARG A 132 10.76 4.24 -14.53
C ARG A 132 9.99 5.19 -15.45
N TYR A 133 9.10 4.64 -16.28
CA TYR A 133 8.26 5.44 -17.18
C TYR A 133 7.41 6.45 -16.40
N GLN A 134 6.71 6.01 -15.35
CA GLN A 134 5.89 6.89 -14.52
C GLN A 134 6.73 7.93 -13.77
N ALA A 135 7.91 7.54 -13.25
CA ALA A 135 8.82 8.47 -12.58
C ALA A 135 9.32 9.57 -13.53
N VAL A 136 9.58 9.26 -14.81
CA VAL A 136 9.93 10.26 -15.83
C VAL A 136 8.75 11.20 -16.08
N LEU A 137 7.54 10.67 -16.27
CA LEU A 137 6.35 11.51 -16.46
C LEU A 137 6.12 12.50 -15.30
N PHE A 138 6.34 12.05 -14.07
CA PHE A 138 6.23 12.90 -12.89
C PHE A 138 7.37 13.94 -12.82
N LYS A 139 8.60 13.53 -13.08
CA LYS A 139 9.79 14.40 -13.05
C LYS A 139 9.70 15.52 -14.08
N ASP A 140 9.24 15.22 -15.29
CA ASP A 140 9.12 16.18 -16.38
C ASP A 140 7.87 17.07 -16.25
N SER A 141 7.12 16.92 -15.16
CA SER A 141 5.85 17.59 -14.92
C SER A 141 4.92 17.41 -16.12
N THR A 142 4.69 16.19 -16.57
CA THR A 142 3.77 15.94 -17.69
C THR A 142 2.32 15.94 -17.19
N TRP A 143 1.39 16.49 -17.99
CA TRP A 143 -0.05 16.35 -17.73
C TRP A 143 -0.51 14.93 -18.05
N ILE A 144 -1.02 14.23 -17.04
CA ILE A 144 -1.49 12.84 -17.11
C ILE A 144 -3.02 12.84 -17.07
N GLU A 145 -3.65 12.18 -18.03
CA GLU A 145 -5.11 12.06 -18.09
C GLU A 145 -5.63 11.20 -16.93
N LEU A 146 -6.71 11.68 -16.29
CA LEU A 146 -7.37 10.88 -15.25
C LEU A 146 -8.04 9.65 -15.87
N ASP A 147 -8.57 9.76 -17.07
CA ASP A 147 -9.07 8.62 -17.84
C ASP A 147 -8.67 8.78 -19.30
N PRO A 148 -7.79 7.90 -19.83
CA PRO A 148 -7.39 7.95 -21.23
C PRO A 148 -8.55 7.79 -22.22
N SER A 149 -9.69 7.26 -21.77
CA SER A 149 -10.89 7.07 -22.59
C SER A 149 -11.80 8.30 -22.59
N ASP A 150 -11.64 9.20 -21.61
CA ASP A 150 -12.49 10.38 -21.44
C ASP A 150 -11.69 11.58 -20.91
N ARG A 151 -11.20 12.38 -21.85
CA ARG A 151 -10.46 13.62 -21.58
C ARG A 151 -11.27 14.64 -20.76
N ASN A 152 -12.60 14.55 -20.73
CA ASN A 152 -13.44 15.46 -19.95
C ASN A 152 -13.34 15.21 -18.44
N LYS A 153 -12.77 14.08 -18.01
CA LYS A 153 -12.48 13.82 -16.60
C LYS A 153 -11.27 14.61 -16.08
N GLY A 154 -10.61 15.38 -16.94
CA GLY A 154 -9.49 16.23 -16.58
C GLY A 154 -8.16 15.49 -16.51
N ARG A 155 -7.12 16.26 -16.19
CA ARG A 155 -5.73 15.83 -16.19
C ARG A 155 -5.02 16.40 -14.98
N TYR A 156 -4.05 15.67 -14.45
CA TYR A 156 -3.26 16.08 -13.29
C TYR A 156 -1.77 16.08 -13.63
N GLN A 157 -0.99 16.83 -12.87
CA GLN A 157 0.44 16.99 -13.07
C GLN A 157 1.11 17.06 -11.70
N ILE A 158 2.17 16.28 -11.51
CA ILE A 158 3.01 16.38 -10.31
C ILE A 158 3.96 17.56 -10.51
N VAL A 159 3.84 18.56 -9.64
CA VAL A 159 4.63 19.79 -9.72
C VAL A 159 5.94 19.63 -8.96
N ASP A 160 5.87 19.08 -7.74
CA ASP A 160 7.05 18.83 -6.91
C ASP A 160 6.78 17.72 -5.90
N TYR A 161 7.83 17.00 -5.52
CA TYR A 161 7.80 16.07 -4.40
C TYR A 161 9.14 16.07 -3.66
N ARG A 162 9.10 16.36 -2.35
CA ARG A 162 10.27 16.42 -1.48
C ARG A 162 10.09 15.61 -0.22
N TYR A 163 11.08 14.79 0.12
CA TYR A 163 11.12 14.06 1.38
C TYR A 163 11.97 14.80 2.41
N GLN A 164 11.39 15.16 3.56
CA GLN A 164 12.08 15.84 4.65
C GLN A 164 11.52 15.37 6.00
N ASN A 165 12.40 14.98 6.93
CA ASN A 165 12.06 14.67 8.33
C ASN A 165 10.89 13.67 8.50
N GLY A 166 10.86 12.59 7.70
CA GLY A 166 9.77 11.61 7.80
C GLY A 166 8.45 12.06 7.16
N VAL A 167 8.45 13.12 6.36
CA VAL A 167 7.27 13.61 5.64
C VAL A 167 7.61 13.86 4.18
N GLY A 168 6.81 13.28 3.28
CA GLY A 168 6.82 13.58 1.86
C GLY A 168 5.87 14.74 1.56
N LYS A 169 6.42 15.87 1.13
CA LYS A 169 5.66 17.06 0.73
C LYS A 169 5.40 17.00 -0.77
N LEU A 170 4.14 16.83 -1.15
CA LEU A 170 3.68 16.74 -2.53
C LEU A 170 2.99 18.05 -2.94
N THR A 171 3.32 18.55 -4.13
CA THR A 171 2.54 19.59 -4.82
C THR A 171 1.99 19.01 -6.11
N ILE A 172 0.68 19.07 -6.29
CA ILE A 172 -0.03 18.53 -7.46
C ILE A 172 -0.96 19.58 -8.04
N ALA A 173 -1.02 19.64 -9.36
CA ALA A 173 -1.96 20.49 -10.09
C ALA A 173 -2.99 19.63 -10.83
N GLY A 174 -4.24 20.08 -10.85
CA GLY A 174 -5.32 19.49 -11.63
C GLY A 174 -5.88 20.52 -12.60
N ARG A 175 -6.24 20.05 -13.80
CA ARG A 175 -6.75 20.87 -14.89
C ARG A 175 -7.96 20.22 -15.52
N ILE A 176 -8.96 21.03 -15.82
CA ILE A 176 -10.09 20.63 -16.65
C ILE A 176 -10.16 21.56 -17.87
N ASP A 177 -10.28 20.96 -19.06
CA ASP A 177 -10.53 21.70 -20.29
C ASP A 177 -12.02 22.05 -20.31
N ALA A 178 -12.36 23.33 -20.12
CA ALA A 178 -13.74 23.75 -20.25
C ALA A 178 -14.11 23.77 -21.75
N TYR A 179 -15.18 23.05 -22.10
CA TYR A 179 -15.80 23.09 -23.42
C TYR A 179 -14.93 22.63 -24.60
N ASN A 180 -14.02 21.67 -24.39
CA ASN A 180 -13.24 21.04 -25.47
C ASN A 180 -12.39 22.04 -26.30
N THR A 181 -12.16 23.24 -25.75
CA THR A 181 -11.30 24.29 -26.31
C THR A 181 -10.13 24.51 -25.36
N THR A 182 -8.94 24.79 -25.90
CA THR A 182 -7.73 25.00 -25.09
C THR A 182 -7.69 26.35 -24.38
N GLU A 183 -8.66 27.22 -24.63
CA GLU A 183 -8.64 28.63 -24.20
C GLU A 183 -9.27 28.86 -22.82
N ASN A 184 -10.21 28.00 -22.41
CA ASN A 184 -10.83 28.07 -21.07
C ASN A 184 -10.41 26.84 -20.26
N THR A 185 -9.38 26.98 -19.44
CA THR A 185 -8.96 25.90 -18.54
C THR A 185 -8.99 26.36 -17.09
N ALA A 186 -9.74 25.67 -16.25
CA ALA A 186 -9.66 25.87 -14.82
C ALA A 186 -8.54 24.99 -14.25
N ASN A 187 -7.66 25.61 -13.47
CA ASN A 187 -6.54 24.96 -12.81
C ASN A 187 -6.73 25.05 -11.29
N SER A 188 -6.36 24.00 -10.57
CA SER A 188 -6.26 23.99 -9.12
C SER A 188 -4.92 23.41 -8.71
N THR A 189 -4.33 23.91 -7.63
CA THR A 189 -3.09 23.37 -7.06
C THR A 189 -3.31 23.00 -5.61
N LEU A 190 -2.74 21.87 -5.24
CA LEU A 190 -2.89 21.28 -3.92
C LEU A 190 -1.52 20.90 -3.35
N LYS A 191 -1.30 21.25 -2.09
CA LYS A 191 -0.17 20.79 -1.28
C LYS A 191 -0.64 19.76 -0.28
N ILE A 192 0.13 18.69 -0.18
CA ILE A 192 -0.19 17.52 0.63
C ILE A 192 1.04 17.10 1.41
N ASP A 193 0.86 16.85 2.70
CA ASP A 193 1.86 16.18 3.50
C ASP A 193 1.48 14.70 3.67
N ILE A 194 2.37 13.85 3.20
CA ILE A 194 2.27 12.39 3.29
C ILE A 194 3.26 11.97 4.38
N PRO A 195 2.83 11.55 5.57
CA PRO A 195 3.76 11.06 6.58
C PRO A 195 4.37 9.73 6.11
N ILE A 196 5.69 9.66 6.17
CA ILE A 196 6.51 8.51 5.75
C ILE A 196 7.30 8.08 6.96
N GLY A 197 6.71 7.16 7.71
CA GLY A 197 7.22 6.72 9.00
C GLY A 197 7.41 5.21 9.04
N SER A 198 8.38 4.80 9.85
CA SER A 198 8.44 3.46 10.44
C SER A 198 7.60 3.37 11.73
N GLU A 199 6.99 4.48 12.18
CA GLU A 199 6.42 4.59 13.54
C GLU A 199 4.89 4.58 13.61
N SER A 200 4.17 4.68 12.48
CA SER A 200 2.71 4.89 12.56
C SER A 200 1.87 3.62 12.72
N ALA A 201 2.48 2.45 12.74
CA ALA A 201 1.78 1.24 13.18
C ALA A 201 2.79 0.27 13.81
N LYS A 202 2.44 -0.29 14.97
CA LYS A 202 3.08 -1.47 15.57
C LYS A 202 2.87 -2.67 14.65
N ILE A 203 3.48 -2.64 13.48
CA ILE A 203 3.33 -3.71 12.52
C ILE A 203 4.26 -4.80 12.95
N ALA A 204 3.65 -5.93 13.24
CA ALA A 204 4.38 -7.15 13.46
C ALA A 204 5.27 -7.41 12.22
N PRO A 205 6.52 -7.81 12.43
CA PRO A 205 7.40 -8.17 11.32
C PRO A 205 6.76 -9.25 10.44
N PRO A 206 7.09 -9.29 9.14
CA PRO A 206 6.48 -10.24 8.23
C PRO A 206 6.76 -11.66 8.70
N ALA A 207 5.71 -12.47 8.77
CA ALA A 207 5.76 -13.88 9.11
C ALA A 207 6.58 -14.65 8.08
N LEU A 208 6.42 -14.27 6.82
CA LEU A 208 7.13 -14.84 5.69
C LEU A 208 7.62 -13.71 4.79
N TRP A 209 8.91 -13.68 4.50
CA TRP A 209 9.49 -12.76 3.52
C TRP A 209 10.38 -13.53 2.54
N ALA A 210 10.02 -13.50 1.24
CA ALA A 210 10.85 -14.06 0.18
C ALA A 210 10.89 -13.20 -1.07
N ASN A 211 11.89 -13.40 -1.93
CA ASN A 211 11.94 -12.76 -3.25
C ASN A 211 11.00 -13.48 -4.22
N THR A 212 10.94 -14.81 -4.16
CA THR A 212 10.03 -15.62 -4.98
C THR A 212 9.18 -16.57 -4.13
N PHE A 213 7.96 -16.81 -4.58
CA PHE A 213 6.97 -17.63 -3.89
C PHE A 213 6.34 -18.62 -4.84
N ASN A 214 6.22 -19.86 -4.41
CA ASN A 214 5.39 -20.88 -5.02
C ASN A 214 4.57 -21.54 -3.90
N LEU A 215 3.45 -20.89 -3.55
CA LEU A 215 2.56 -21.34 -2.49
C LEU A 215 1.41 -22.14 -3.10
N ASN A 216 1.14 -23.33 -2.56
CA ASN A 216 -0.12 -24.01 -2.89
C ASN A 216 -1.30 -23.39 -2.12
N ALA A 217 -2.54 -23.69 -2.52
CA ALA A 217 -3.74 -23.16 -1.87
C ALA A 217 -3.91 -23.61 -0.39
N ASN A 218 -3.26 -24.71 -0.01
CA ASN A 218 -3.31 -25.27 1.34
C ASN A 218 -2.36 -24.55 2.31
N GLN A 219 -1.38 -23.80 1.80
CA GLN A 219 -0.43 -23.07 2.59
C GLN A 219 -1.12 -21.89 3.28
N LYS A 220 -1.11 -21.87 4.61
CA LYS A 220 -1.70 -20.79 5.43
C LYS A 220 -0.62 -20.12 6.28
N VAL A 221 -0.57 -18.79 6.20
CA VAL A 221 0.31 -17.95 6.99
C VAL A 221 -0.53 -17.09 7.91
N THR A 222 -0.29 -17.21 9.21
CA THR A 222 -0.84 -16.33 10.23
C THR A 222 0.10 -15.15 10.40
N GLY A 223 -0.26 -14.00 9.84
CA GLY A 223 0.57 -12.79 9.83
C GLY A 223 0.87 -12.29 8.41
N GLN A 224 1.71 -11.28 8.30
CA GLN A 224 2.00 -10.64 7.01
C GLN A 224 2.92 -11.50 6.14
N ILE A 225 2.60 -11.59 4.85
CA ILE A 225 3.51 -12.12 3.82
C ILE A 225 4.07 -10.92 3.07
N ARG A 226 5.38 -10.87 2.90
CA ARG A 226 6.06 -9.80 2.16
C ARG A 226 6.92 -10.36 1.06
N GLY A 227 6.94 -9.71 -0.10
CA GLY A 227 8.03 -9.94 -1.03
C GLY A 227 7.84 -9.30 -2.39
N VAL A 228 8.63 -9.76 -3.34
CA VAL A 228 8.71 -9.22 -4.70
C VAL A 228 7.63 -9.84 -5.60
N SER A 229 6.51 -10.33 -5.05
CA SER A 229 5.43 -10.95 -5.83
C SER A 229 4.38 -9.93 -6.27
N CYS A 230 3.94 -10.03 -7.52
CA CYS A 230 2.96 -9.14 -8.14
C CYS A 230 1.57 -9.59 -7.73
N PRO A 231 0.76 -8.73 -7.11
CA PRO A 231 -0.59 -9.11 -6.69
C PRO A 231 -1.62 -9.15 -7.84
N LEU A 232 -1.23 -8.95 -9.11
CA LEU A 232 -2.19 -8.61 -10.18
C LEU A 232 -2.00 -9.26 -11.55
N LEU A 233 -1.34 -10.42 -11.67
CA LEU A 233 -1.48 -11.21 -12.89
C LEU A 233 -2.10 -12.58 -12.57
N PRO A 234 -3.24 -12.95 -13.17
CA PRO A 234 -3.77 -14.31 -13.13
C PRO A 234 -2.92 -15.30 -13.95
N MET A 235 -1.64 -14.99 -14.15
CA MET A 235 -0.75 -15.77 -14.98
C MET A 235 0.26 -16.44 -14.04
N MET A 236 0.22 -17.77 -14.00
CA MET A 236 1.48 -18.53 -13.90
C MET A 236 2.45 -17.85 -14.85
N ASP A 237 3.62 -17.43 -14.36
CA ASP A 237 4.67 -17.03 -15.28
C ASP A 237 5.09 -18.23 -16.15
N SER A 238 5.92 -17.99 -17.16
CA SER A 238 6.49 -19.05 -17.99
C SER A 238 7.31 -20.09 -17.22
N ASP A 239 7.61 -19.82 -15.95
CA ASP A 239 8.39 -20.66 -15.03
C ASP A 239 7.49 -21.37 -13.99
N GLY A 240 6.15 -21.23 -14.07
CA GLY A 240 5.20 -21.89 -13.18
C GLY A 240 5.09 -21.31 -11.77
N ILE A 241 5.56 -20.08 -11.53
CA ILE A 241 5.52 -19.44 -10.21
C ILE A 241 4.08 -19.01 -9.89
N ALA A 242 3.41 -19.74 -9.00
CA ALA A 242 2.09 -19.39 -8.49
C ALA A 242 2.21 -18.17 -7.54
N GLY A 243 1.60 -17.06 -7.92
CA GLY A 243 1.50 -15.87 -7.09
C GLY A 243 0.86 -16.15 -5.72
N ILE A 244 1.15 -15.28 -4.75
CA ILE A 244 0.51 -15.34 -3.42
C ILE A 244 -0.93 -14.87 -3.56
N ASP A 245 -1.87 -15.64 -3.03
CA ASP A 245 -3.29 -15.27 -2.96
C ASP A 245 -3.67 -14.92 -1.52
N MET A 246 -4.67 -14.05 -1.34
CA MET A 246 -5.30 -13.78 -0.05
C MET A 246 -5.80 -15.06 0.64
N SER A 247 -6.12 -16.10 -0.13
CA SER A 247 -6.41 -17.43 0.42
C SER A 247 -5.25 -18.03 1.21
N ASN A 248 -3.99 -17.61 0.97
CA ASN A 248 -2.83 -18.03 1.75
C ASN A 248 -2.71 -17.35 3.12
N ILE A 249 -3.49 -16.32 3.41
CA ILE A 249 -3.55 -15.70 4.74
C ILE A 249 -4.53 -16.47 5.61
N ALA A 250 -4.10 -16.90 6.79
CA ALA A 250 -4.94 -17.59 7.74
C ALA A 250 -6.05 -16.66 8.27
N LEU A 251 -7.26 -17.19 8.45
CA LEU A 251 -8.36 -16.48 9.07
C LEU A 251 -8.39 -16.79 10.58
N ILE A 252 -8.34 -15.77 11.43
CA ILE A 252 -8.59 -15.89 12.86
C ILE A 252 -9.98 -15.33 13.12
N SER A 253 -10.90 -16.19 13.59
CA SER A 253 -12.30 -15.81 13.82
C SER A 253 -12.99 -15.21 12.58
N GLY A 254 -12.63 -15.71 11.39
CA GLY A 254 -13.18 -15.24 10.11
C GLY A 254 -12.54 -13.98 9.54
N ILE A 255 -11.54 -13.40 10.22
CA ILE A 255 -10.84 -12.19 9.79
C ILE A 255 -9.42 -12.55 9.33
N PRO A 256 -8.93 -12.04 8.18
CA PRO A 256 -7.54 -12.21 7.78
C PRO A 256 -6.58 -11.78 8.88
N SER A 257 -5.72 -12.69 9.31
CA SER A 257 -4.72 -12.46 10.36
C SER A 257 -3.55 -11.58 9.91
N GLY A 258 -3.46 -11.29 8.61
CA GLY A 258 -2.38 -10.54 8.01
C GLY A 258 -2.74 -9.97 6.64
N GLN A 259 -1.71 -9.48 5.94
CA GLN A 259 -1.81 -8.85 4.63
C GLN A 259 -0.67 -9.33 3.75
N ILE A 260 -0.88 -9.26 2.43
CA ILE A 260 0.17 -9.47 1.44
C ILE A 260 0.74 -8.11 1.07
N ILE A 261 2.02 -7.90 1.33
CA ILE A 261 2.74 -6.68 0.99
C ILE A 261 3.66 -6.98 -0.19
N ALA A 262 3.29 -6.49 -1.36
CA ALA A 262 4.15 -6.49 -2.53
C ALA A 262 5.13 -5.30 -2.43
N ASP A 263 6.42 -5.60 -2.47
CA ASP A 263 7.47 -4.58 -2.43
C ASP A 263 8.61 -4.96 -3.39
N PRO A 264 8.50 -4.59 -4.68
CA PRO A 264 9.34 -5.13 -5.75
C PRO A 264 10.80 -4.66 -5.71
N PHE A 265 11.12 -3.70 -4.86
CA PHE A 265 12.45 -3.08 -4.79
C PHE A 265 13.13 -3.25 -3.44
N VAL A 266 12.44 -3.79 -2.42
CA VAL A 266 13.08 -4.02 -1.12
C VAL A 266 13.57 -5.46 -1.04
N SER A 267 14.89 -5.59 -1.08
CA SER A 267 15.58 -6.85 -0.80
C SER A 267 15.47 -7.20 0.68
N ILE A 268 15.45 -8.50 0.96
CA ILE A 268 15.62 -9.03 2.31
C ILE A 268 16.96 -8.51 2.86
N PRO A 269 17.03 -8.10 4.15
CA PRO A 269 18.27 -7.61 4.75
C PRO A 269 19.41 -8.61 4.58
N ALA A 270 20.63 -8.11 4.38
CA ALA A 270 21.82 -8.92 4.18
C ALA A 270 22.10 -9.86 5.38
N PRO A 271 22.75 -11.02 5.16
CA PRO A 271 23.09 -11.95 6.25
C PRO A 271 23.74 -11.27 7.44
N LYS A 272 23.25 -11.57 8.65
CA LYS A 272 23.85 -11.03 9.89
C LYS A 272 25.17 -11.73 10.15
N ILE A 273 26.23 -10.95 10.35
CA ILE A 273 27.57 -11.47 10.68
C ILE A 273 27.60 -11.87 12.16
N ALA A 274 28.21 -13.02 12.45
CA ALA A 274 28.40 -13.49 13.82
C ALA A 274 29.34 -12.54 14.60
N PRO A 275 29.01 -12.17 15.85
CA PRO A 275 29.91 -11.36 16.66
C PRO A 275 31.13 -12.18 17.07
N THR A 276 32.26 -11.51 17.33
CA THR A 276 33.53 -12.16 17.74
C THR A 276 33.41 -12.97 19.04
N ILE A 277 32.41 -12.65 19.88
CA ILE A 277 32.12 -13.36 21.13
C ILE A 277 31.34 -14.68 20.93
N ALA A 278 30.94 -15.01 19.69
CA ALA A 278 30.14 -16.20 19.43
C ALA A 278 30.92 -17.49 19.72
N THR A 279 30.34 -18.36 20.53
CA THR A 279 30.91 -19.67 20.87
C THR A 279 30.77 -20.63 19.71
N SER A 280 31.87 -21.20 19.23
CA SER A 280 31.81 -22.21 18.16
C SER A 280 31.26 -23.53 18.69
N ILE A 281 30.29 -24.10 17.98
CA ILE A 281 29.74 -25.44 18.23
C ILE A 281 29.75 -26.27 16.94
N PRO A 282 29.88 -27.60 17.03
CA PRO A 282 29.76 -28.47 15.85
C PRO A 282 28.35 -28.38 15.26
N ALA A 283 28.17 -28.94 14.06
CA ALA A 283 26.85 -29.08 13.47
C ALA A 283 25.89 -29.83 14.41
N ILE A 284 24.64 -29.37 14.44
CA ILE A 284 23.61 -29.91 15.30
C ILE A 284 22.94 -31.08 14.55
N THR A 285 23.43 -32.28 14.84
CA THR A 285 22.90 -33.54 14.29
C THR A 285 22.25 -34.43 15.36
N THR A 286 22.33 -34.03 16.63
CA THR A 286 21.79 -34.75 17.80
C THR A 286 21.20 -33.76 18.81
N SER A 287 20.50 -34.27 19.83
CA SER A 287 19.87 -33.43 20.85
C SER A 287 20.90 -32.61 21.60
N ILE A 288 20.61 -31.32 21.76
CA ILE A 288 21.46 -30.38 22.47
C ILE A 288 20.59 -29.43 23.29
N GLU A 289 21.04 -29.13 24.50
CA GLU A 289 20.49 -28.05 25.30
C GLU A 289 21.41 -26.84 25.18
N LEU A 290 20.82 -25.69 24.86
CA LEU A 290 21.52 -24.42 24.77
C LEU A 290 20.85 -23.41 25.71
N PRO A 291 21.63 -22.61 26.45
CA PRO A 291 23.07 -22.66 26.64
C PRO A 291 23.52 -23.97 27.29
N ARG A 292 24.76 -24.38 27.00
CA ARG A 292 25.29 -25.65 27.50
C ARG A 292 25.37 -25.58 29.03
N PRO A 293 24.90 -26.60 29.76
CA PRO A 293 24.86 -26.59 31.23
C PRO A 293 26.24 -26.42 31.91
N THR A 294 27.34 -26.63 31.18
CA THR A 294 28.71 -26.71 31.69
C THR A 294 29.40 -25.36 31.91
N SER A 295 28.65 -24.31 32.27
CA SER A 295 29.11 -22.95 32.68
C SER A 295 30.03 -22.16 31.73
N ALA A 296 30.48 -22.73 30.61
CA ALA A 296 31.39 -22.07 29.67
C ALA A 296 30.71 -21.10 28.69
N ASP A 297 29.39 -21.19 28.55
CA ASP A 297 28.63 -20.30 27.68
C ASP A 297 28.27 -19.04 28.46
N THR A 298 28.81 -17.89 28.03
CA THR A 298 28.52 -16.60 28.64
C THR A 298 27.66 -15.75 27.70
N PRO A 299 26.57 -15.14 28.20
CA PRO A 299 25.78 -14.23 27.39
C PRO A 299 26.53 -12.92 27.13
N ASP A 300 26.09 -12.18 26.12
CA ASP A 300 26.53 -10.82 25.86
C ASP A 300 26.00 -9.82 26.92
N ALA A 301 26.36 -8.54 26.75
CA ALA A 301 25.90 -7.47 27.65
C ALA A 301 24.37 -7.28 27.67
N LYS A 302 23.63 -7.85 26.71
CA LYS A 302 22.16 -7.82 26.62
C LYS A 302 21.51 -9.11 27.13
N GLY A 303 22.29 -10.07 27.63
CA GLY A 303 21.79 -11.35 28.09
C GLY A 303 21.52 -12.36 26.96
N GLU A 304 22.05 -12.14 25.76
CA GLU A 304 21.88 -13.01 24.60
C GLU A 304 23.09 -13.94 24.41
N TYR A 305 22.84 -15.21 24.12
CA TYR A 305 23.88 -16.19 23.82
C TYR A 305 24.09 -16.26 22.30
N HIS A 306 25.35 -16.32 21.87
CA HIS A 306 25.72 -16.34 20.46
C HIS A 306 26.51 -17.61 20.15
N TYR A 307 26.05 -18.37 19.15
CA TYR A 307 26.70 -19.62 18.74
C TYR A 307 27.00 -19.61 17.25
N LEU A 308 28.26 -19.88 16.91
CA LEU A 308 28.66 -20.13 15.53
C LEU A 308 28.60 -21.64 15.28
N VAL A 309 27.64 -22.07 14.47
CA VAL A 309 27.37 -23.48 14.20
C VAL A 309 28.13 -23.89 12.94
N ASP A 310 29.03 -24.87 13.09
CA ASP A 310 29.79 -25.40 11.96
C ASP A 310 28.92 -26.30 11.05
N THR A 311 29.53 -26.91 10.04
CA THR A 311 28.87 -27.80 9.07
C THR A 311 29.14 -29.26 9.37
N ASP A 312 28.15 -30.11 9.09
CA ASP A 312 28.35 -31.55 9.06
C ASP A 312 29.14 -31.88 7.79
N VAL A 313 30.36 -32.36 7.92
CA VAL A 313 31.07 -32.93 6.77
C VAL A 313 30.62 -34.38 6.65
N PRO A 314 30.10 -34.85 5.50
CA PRO A 314 30.08 -34.21 4.17
C PRO A 314 28.75 -33.52 3.76
N GLY A 315 27.75 -33.45 4.63
CA GLY A 315 26.40 -32.98 4.29
C GLY A 315 26.24 -31.48 4.03
N GLY A 316 27.16 -30.65 4.53
CA GLY A 316 27.12 -29.19 4.38
C GLY A 316 25.99 -28.51 5.16
N ASN A 317 25.41 -29.19 6.14
CA ASN A 317 24.31 -28.72 6.98
C ASN A 317 24.86 -28.28 8.34
N SER A 318 24.45 -27.12 8.81
CA SER A 318 24.70 -26.75 10.22
C SER A 318 23.67 -27.35 11.16
N ILE A 319 22.47 -27.62 10.65
CA ILE A 319 21.40 -28.27 11.41
C ILE A 319 20.86 -29.38 10.52
N LYS A 320 20.97 -30.63 10.98
CA LYS A 320 20.44 -31.80 10.28
C LYS A 320 19.77 -32.74 11.26
N LEU A 321 18.44 -32.70 11.31
CA LEU A 321 17.63 -33.54 12.18
C LEU A 321 16.67 -34.34 11.29
N GLN A 322 16.97 -35.62 11.05
CA GLN A 322 16.22 -36.46 10.10
C GLN A 322 15.85 -37.87 10.62
N ASP A 323 16.33 -38.26 11.81
CA ASP A 323 16.14 -39.62 12.32
C ASP A 323 14.75 -39.82 12.97
N SER A 324 14.42 -41.08 13.28
CA SER A 324 13.19 -41.46 14.00
C SER A 324 13.19 -41.04 15.47
N ASP A 325 14.37 -40.76 16.03
CA ASP A 325 14.53 -40.32 17.41
C ASP A 325 14.14 -38.85 17.54
N LEU A 326 13.41 -38.51 18.60
CA LEU A 326 12.95 -37.15 18.87
C LEU A 326 14.14 -36.27 19.31
N ILE A 327 14.89 -35.76 18.35
CA ILE A 327 15.99 -34.83 18.56
C ILE A 327 15.44 -33.44 18.83
N LYS A 328 15.92 -32.83 19.91
CA LYS A 328 15.47 -31.53 20.38
C LYS A 328 16.61 -30.58 20.60
N ILE A 329 16.42 -29.35 20.14
CA ILE A 329 17.16 -28.19 20.64
C ILE A 329 16.31 -27.59 21.75
N THR A 330 16.69 -27.85 23.01
CA THR A 330 15.97 -27.34 24.18
C THR A 330 16.56 -26.01 24.62
N ILE A 331 15.70 -25.02 24.80
CA ILE A 331 16.09 -23.68 25.22
C ILE A 331 15.21 -23.28 26.42
N PRO A 332 15.81 -22.89 27.55
CA PRO A 332 15.07 -22.37 28.69
C PRO A 332 14.27 -21.12 28.32
N ALA A 333 13.04 -21.00 28.84
CA ALA A 333 12.06 -19.97 28.46
C ALA A 333 12.51 -18.51 28.70
N THR A 334 13.61 -18.29 29.44
CA THR A 334 14.12 -16.96 29.78
C THR A 334 15.35 -16.55 28.98
N GLN A 335 15.96 -17.47 28.21
CA GLN A 335 17.23 -17.23 27.55
C GLN A 335 17.06 -16.98 26.06
N LYS A 336 17.74 -15.94 25.56
CA LYS A 336 17.75 -15.58 24.14
C LYS A 336 18.98 -16.16 23.46
N ILE A 337 18.77 -16.86 22.36
CA ILE A 337 19.81 -17.61 21.66
C ILE A 337 19.86 -17.19 20.19
N ASN A 338 21.06 -16.85 19.74
CA ASN A 338 21.37 -16.52 18.36
C ASN A 338 22.28 -17.60 17.78
N LEU A 339 21.79 -18.36 16.80
CA LEU A 339 22.58 -19.30 16.02
C LEU A 339 23.02 -18.65 14.71
N TYR A 340 24.31 -18.72 14.40
CA TYR A 340 24.89 -18.26 13.14
C TYR A 340 25.40 -19.49 12.38
N LEU A 341 24.82 -19.78 11.21
CA LEU A 341 25.04 -21.03 10.52
C LEU A 341 26.11 -20.89 9.43
N LYS A 342 27.05 -21.84 9.37
CA LYS A 342 28.00 -22.00 8.24
C LYS A 342 27.48 -22.95 7.15
N GLY A 343 26.30 -23.52 7.32
CA GLY A 343 25.72 -24.49 6.39
C GLY A 343 24.22 -24.38 6.31
N ASN A 344 23.63 -25.40 5.70
CA ASN A 344 22.19 -25.50 5.44
C ASN A 344 21.39 -25.98 6.66
N ILE A 345 20.07 -25.86 6.56
CA ILE A 345 19.12 -26.38 7.54
C ILE A 345 18.32 -27.49 6.87
N ASP A 346 18.31 -28.68 7.46
CA ASP A 346 17.56 -29.84 6.99
C ASP A 346 16.84 -30.53 8.16
N LEU A 347 15.52 -30.36 8.20
CA LEU A 347 14.63 -30.92 9.21
C LEU A 347 13.62 -31.85 8.55
N ALA A 348 13.46 -33.06 9.07
CA ALA A 348 12.47 -34.04 8.62
C ALA A 348 11.93 -34.85 9.81
N GLY A 349 10.99 -35.77 9.58
CA GLY A 349 10.41 -36.60 10.64
C GLY A 349 9.57 -35.80 11.65
N SER A 350 9.71 -36.13 12.95
CA SER A 350 8.94 -35.50 14.05
C SER A 350 9.81 -34.61 14.93
N GLN A 351 10.82 -33.97 14.34
CA GLN A 351 11.83 -33.22 15.05
C GLN A 351 11.31 -31.89 15.57
N THR A 352 11.82 -31.42 16.70
CA THR A 352 11.41 -30.13 17.28
C THR A 352 12.62 -29.28 17.61
N ILE A 353 12.69 -28.11 16.98
CA ILE A 353 13.57 -27.02 17.38
C ILE A 353 12.71 -25.98 18.06
N GLY A 354 12.71 -25.91 19.38
CA GLY A 354 11.76 -25.01 20.03
C GLY A 354 12.04 -24.71 21.49
N VAL A 355 11.67 -23.49 21.84
CA VAL A 355 11.60 -22.98 23.20
C VAL A 355 10.24 -23.39 23.80
N ASN A 356 10.20 -23.76 25.08
CA ASN A 356 8.95 -23.94 25.85
C ASN A 356 8.26 -22.59 26.16
N SER A 357 8.23 -21.64 25.23
CA SER A 357 7.66 -20.30 25.47
C SER A 357 6.94 -19.72 24.27
N ALA A 358 5.96 -18.85 24.56
CA ALA A 358 5.14 -18.14 23.57
C ALA A 358 5.88 -17.07 22.75
N ASN A 359 7.18 -16.85 22.94
CA ASN A 359 7.96 -15.95 22.08
C ASN A 359 9.18 -16.71 21.51
N PRO A 360 9.57 -16.45 20.25
CA PRO A 360 10.75 -17.08 19.68
C PRO A 360 11.99 -16.43 20.30
N ASN A 361 12.45 -16.97 21.43
CA ASN A 361 13.74 -16.62 22.01
C ASN A 361 14.92 -17.16 21.19
N LEU A 362 14.65 -18.05 20.22
CA LEU A 362 15.61 -18.58 19.27
C LEU A 362 15.60 -17.75 17.98
N ARG A 363 16.79 -17.33 17.57
CA ARG A 363 17.05 -16.68 16.28
C ARG A 363 18.11 -17.48 15.53
N ILE A 364 17.87 -17.69 14.24
CA ILE A 364 18.75 -18.44 13.35
C ILE A 364 19.12 -17.52 12.19
N TYR A 365 20.41 -17.24 12.06
CA TYR A 365 20.98 -16.40 11.02
C TYR A 365 21.79 -17.27 10.07
N GLY A 366 21.34 -17.38 8.83
CA GLY A 366 22.09 -18.01 7.75
C GLY A 366 23.22 -17.11 7.27
N SER A 367 24.39 -17.70 7.01
CA SER A 367 25.53 -16.99 6.40
C SER A 367 25.44 -17.00 4.87
N ASN A 368 26.51 -16.56 4.21
CA ASN A 368 26.67 -16.71 2.75
C ASN A 368 26.77 -18.18 2.29
N GLN A 369 26.96 -19.12 3.22
CA GLN A 369 27.01 -20.56 2.94
C GLN A 369 25.65 -21.26 3.16
N THR A 370 24.69 -20.59 3.80
CA THR A 370 23.35 -21.11 4.02
C THR A 370 22.48 -20.85 2.79
N VAL A 371 22.48 -21.82 1.87
CA VAL A 371 21.79 -21.73 0.57
C VAL A 371 20.52 -22.58 0.49
N LYS A 372 20.27 -23.43 1.49
CA LYS A 372 19.11 -24.34 1.51
C LYS A 372 18.46 -24.39 2.89
N LEU A 373 17.13 -24.32 2.88
CA LEU A 373 16.25 -24.60 4.03
C LEU A 373 15.29 -25.72 3.64
N THR A 374 15.25 -26.80 4.41
CA THR A 374 14.35 -27.93 4.20
C THR A 374 13.62 -28.26 5.49
N ILE A 375 12.29 -28.37 5.38
CA ILE A 375 11.39 -28.73 6.49
C ILE A 375 10.39 -29.73 5.93
N LYS A 376 10.48 -30.97 6.39
CA LYS A 376 9.66 -32.10 5.92
C LYS A 376 8.86 -32.72 7.05
N ASP A 377 7.84 -33.47 6.66
CA ASP A 377 6.99 -34.27 7.55
C ASP A 377 6.36 -33.42 8.65
N ASN A 378 6.57 -33.79 9.92
CA ASN A 378 6.02 -33.15 11.10
C ASN A 378 7.08 -32.35 11.86
N ALA A 379 8.18 -31.98 11.20
CA ALA A 379 9.22 -31.18 11.82
C ALA A 379 8.66 -29.80 12.20
N SER A 380 8.99 -29.38 13.41
CA SER A 380 8.47 -28.18 14.04
C SER A 380 9.61 -27.26 14.46
N ILE A 381 9.49 -25.97 14.16
CA ILE A 381 10.47 -24.96 14.54
C ILE A 381 9.82 -23.72 15.15
N THR A 382 10.23 -23.37 16.36
CA THR A 382 9.85 -22.12 17.04
C THR A 382 11.06 -21.18 17.07
N ALA A 383 11.23 -20.39 16.00
CA ALA A 383 12.36 -19.50 15.83
C ALA A 383 12.06 -18.34 14.87
N PHE A 384 12.85 -17.28 15.00
CA PHE A 384 13.06 -16.35 13.90
C PHE A 384 14.17 -16.90 12.99
N ILE A 385 13.90 -17.07 11.69
CA ILE A 385 14.86 -17.58 10.70
C ILE A 385 15.13 -16.47 9.69
N HIS A 386 16.38 -16.03 9.60
CA HIS A 386 16.85 -15.06 8.62
C HIS A 386 18.00 -15.66 7.83
N ALA A 387 17.70 -16.14 6.63
CA ALA A 387 18.65 -16.77 5.73
C ALA A 387 18.39 -16.23 4.31
N PRO A 388 18.78 -14.97 4.02
CA PRO A 388 18.35 -14.25 2.82
C PRO A 388 18.86 -14.84 1.51
N LEU A 389 19.83 -15.78 1.55
CA LEU A 389 20.34 -16.51 0.39
C LEU A 389 19.81 -17.95 0.31
N ALA A 390 19.01 -18.40 1.28
CA ALA A 390 18.53 -19.76 1.31
C ALA A 390 17.29 -19.95 0.44
N ASP A 391 17.31 -21.02 -0.36
CA ASP A 391 16.14 -21.49 -1.08
C ASP A 391 15.36 -22.49 -0.21
N ALA A 392 14.18 -22.09 0.25
CA ALA A 392 13.25 -22.93 0.98
C ALA A 392 12.34 -23.70 0.00
N LYS A 393 12.95 -24.55 -0.84
CA LYS A 393 12.26 -25.24 -1.94
C LYS A 393 11.70 -26.62 -1.59
N SER A 394 12.06 -27.15 -0.43
CA SER A 394 11.63 -28.47 0.04
C SER A 394 10.88 -28.34 1.35
N ILE A 395 9.78 -27.58 1.31
CA ILE A 395 8.88 -27.41 2.44
C ILE A 395 7.63 -28.24 2.19
N SER A 396 7.44 -29.28 3.00
CA SER A 396 6.33 -30.22 2.84
C SER A 396 5.88 -30.78 4.17
N SER A 397 4.57 -30.93 4.36
CA SER A 397 3.99 -31.68 5.47
C SER A 397 3.15 -32.84 4.95
N THR A 398 3.32 -34.02 5.54
CA THR A 398 2.55 -35.23 5.21
C THR A 398 1.32 -35.39 6.09
N THR A 399 1.25 -34.69 7.24
CA THR A 399 0.06 -34.66 8.09
C THR A 399 -0.37 -33.21 8.41
N PRO A 400 -1.67 -32.92 8.56
CA PRO A 400 -2.11 -31.61 9.00
C PRO A 400 -1.71 -31.41 10.47
N ASN A 401 -0.72 -30.57 10.73
CA ASN A 401 -0.40 -30.11 12.08
C ASN A 401 -0.65 -28.60 12.19
N PRO A 402 -1.90 -28.17 12.44
CA PRO A 402 -2.29 -26.76 12.41
C PRO A 402 -1.59 -25.89 13.48
N SER A 403 -0.85 -26.51 14.41
CA SER A 403 -0.22 -25.82 15.53
C SER A 403 1.31 -25.80 15.50
N GLN A 404 1.99 -26.55 14.62
CA GLN A 404 3.43 -26.83 14.83
C GLN A 404 4.25 -27.18 13.58
N ASN A 405 4.31 -26.32 12.56
CA ASN A 405 5.42 -26.44 11.59
C ASN A 405 6.41 -25.31 11.78
N ILE A 406 5.95 -24.05 11.72
CA ILE A 406 6.82 -22.89 11.96
C ILE A 406 6.10 -21.86 12.83
N THR A 407 6.71 -21.52 13.96
CA THR A 407 6.24 -20.51 14.90
C THR A 407 7.31 -19.43 15.04
N GLY A 408 7.06 -18.24 14.51
CA GLY A 408 8.02 -17.14 14.42
C GLY A 408 7.94 -16.45 13.06
N ALA A 409 9.08 -16.11 12.47
CA ALA A 409 9.12 -15.51 11.15
C ALA A 409 10.27 -16.10 10.31
N VAL A 410 10.06 -16.21 9.00
CA VAL A 410 11.01 -16.84 8.07
C VAL A 410 11.30 -15.93 6.90
N TRP A 411 12.56 -15.50 6.77
CA TRP A 411 13.01 -14.63 5.70
C TRP A 411 14.10 -15.33 4.88
N VAL A 412 13.77 -15.67 3.64
CA VAL A 412 14.54 -16.58 2.76
C VAL A 412 14.53 -16.09 1.32
N ASN A 413 15.48 -16.50 0.48
CA ASN A 413 15.51 -16.05 -0.92
C ASN A 413 14.27 -16.47 -1.70
N SER A 414 13.92 -17.76 -1.64
CA SER A 414 12.75 -18.33 -2.31
C SER A 414 11.97 -19.22 -1.36
N TRP A 415 10.65 -19.27 -1.52
CA TRP A 415 9.80 -20.19 -0.80
C TRP A 415 8.97 -21.03 -1.76
N ASP A 416 9.06 -22.36 -1.67
CA ASP A 416 8.24 -23.30 -2.43
C ASP A 416 7.62 -24.36 -1.50
N SER A 417 6.29 -24.34 -1.43
CA SER A 417 5.50 -25.34 -0.71
C SER A 417 4.58 -26.15 -1.63
N SER A 418 4.80 -26.10 -2.95
CA SER A 418 3.98 -26.80 -3.95
C SER A 418 3.96 -28.32 -3.77
N ALA A 419 5.05 -28.89 -3.24
CA ALA A 419 5.17 -30.32 -2.94
C ALA A 419 4.38 -30.77 -1.69
N SER A 420 3.80 -29.85 -0.91
CA SER A 420 3.09 -30.18 0.32
C SER A 420 1.67 -30.66 0.06
N SER A 421 1.30 -31.84 0.55
CA SER A 421 -0.08 -32.32 0.53
C SER A 421 -0.93 -31.75 1.67
N SER A 422 -0.29 -31.30 2.76
CA SER A 422 -0.95 -30.71 3.94
C SER A 422 -0.58 -29.25 4.16
N PRO A 423 -1.38 -28.47 4.91
CA PRO A 423 -1.01 -27.10 5.32
C PRO A 423 0.28 -27.08 6.14
N ILE A 424 1.21 -26.17 5.83
CA ILE A 424 2.36 -25.86 6.69
C ILE A 424 2.07 -24.51 7.36
N PRO A 425 1.48 -24.45 8.56
CA PRO A 425 1.20 -23.17 9.19
C PRO A 425 2.50 -22.44 9.53
N ILE A 426 2.59 -21.17 9.11
CA ILE A 426 3.56 -20.22 9.64
C ILE A 426 2.81 -19.28 10.58
N VAL A 427 3.15 -19.30 11.86
CA VAL A 427 2.50 -18.47 12.88
C VAL A 427 3.43 -17.35 13.31
N GLN A 428 3.12 -16.12 12.92
CA GLN A 428 3.87 -14.94 13.34
C GLN A 428 3.79 -14.77 14.85
N MET A 429 4.96 -14.72 15.49
CA MET A 429 5.10 -14.37 16.90
C MET A 429 6.27 -13.41 17.08
N GLY A 430 6.13 -12.46 18.01
CA GLY A 430 7.17 -11.48 18.36
C GLY A 430 7.07 -10.15 17.60
N ASN A 431 7.86 -9.18 18.06
CA ASN A 431 7.96 -7.84 17.51
C ASN A 431 9.32 -7.62 16.82
N TRP A 432 9.45 -6.54 16.06
CA TRP A 432 10.74 -6.18 15.44
C TRP A 432 11.91 -6.08 16.43
N SER A 433 11.65 -5.58 17.65
CA SER A 433 12.65 -5.52 18.73
C SER A 433 13.14 -6.91 19.14
N ASP A 434 12.29 -7.92 18.99
CA ASP A 434 12.59 -9.29 19.41
C ASP A 434 13.49 -9.99 18.40
N PHE A 435 13.67 -9.44 17.19
CA PHE A 435 14.49 -10.05 16.13
C PHE A 435 15.91 -9.50 16.05
N GLY A 436 16.23 -8.44 16.81
CA GLY A 436 17.59 -7.89 16.87
C GLY A 436 18.10 -7.36 15.53
N ILE A 437 17.17 -6.80 14.73
CA ILE A 437 17.38 -6.21 13.41
C ILE A 437 17.22 -4.70 13.55
N ALA A 438 18.12 -3.92 12.93
CA ALA A 438 18.14 -2.47 13.07
C ALA A 438 16.91 -1.80 12.44
N LYS A 439 16.46 -0.67 13.01
CA LYS A 439 15.29 0.09 12.55
C LYS A 439 15.37 0.52 11.07
N ILE A 440 16.58 0.72 10.54
CA ILE A 440 16.83 1.11 9.14
C ILE A 440 16.33 0.03 8.15
N GLU A 441 16.21 -1.23 8.60
CA GLU A 441 15.80 -2.36 7.78
C GLU A 441 14.28 -2.61 7.82
N GLN A 442 13.52 -1.81 8.58
CA GLN A 442 12.07 -1.83 8.53
C GLN A 442 11.57 -1.13 7.26
N PRO A 443 10.56 -1.68 6.57
CA PRO A 443 9.93 -1.00 5.43
C PRO A 443 9.44 0.39 5.82
N SER A 444 9.70 1.38 4.96
CA SER A 444 9.02 2.66 5.03
C SER A 444 7.53 2.48 4.75
N GLN A 445 6.66 3.11 5.52
CA GLN A 445 5.23 3.09 5.27
C GLN A 445 4.69 4.48 4.98
N LEU A 446 3.71 4.52 4.09
CA LEU A 446 2.89 5.70 3.86
C LEU A 446 1.75 5.67 4.86
N SER A 447 1.70 6.69 5.70
CA SER A 447 0.53 6.90 6.56
C SER A 447 -0.59 7.57 5.76
N PRO A 448 -1.84 7.56 6.25
CA PRO A 448 -2.88 8.41 5.70
C PRO A 448 -2.41 9.86 5.60
N ILE A 449 -2.86 10.55 4.57
CA ILE A 449 -2.51 11.94 4.33
C ILE A 449 -2.90 12.77 5.57
N SER A 450 -1.92 13.47 6.15
CA SER A 450 -2.11 14.23 7.39
C SER A 450 -2.53 15.68 7.16
N TYR A 451 -2.28 16.21 5.96
CA TYR A 451 -2.53 17.61 5.65
C TYR A 451 -2.92 17.83 4.20
N TRP A 452 -3.93 18.67 3.99
CA TRP A 452 -4.41 19.12 2.68
C TRP A 452 -4.50 20.64 2.69
N GLN A 453 -3.82 21.30 1.75
CA GLN A 453 -3.93 22.74 1.57
C GLN A 453 -4.10 23.09 0.10
N ARG A 454 -5.23 23.73 -0.21
CA ARG A 454 -5.46 24.36 -1.50
C ARG A 454 -4.61 25.62 -1.62
N ILE A 455 -3.96 25.79 -2.76
CA ILE A 455 -3.33 27.05 -3.13
C ILE A 455 -4.26 27.75 -4.11
N GLU A 456 -4.73 28.92 -3.72
CA GLU A 456 -5.40 29.83 -4.63
C GLU A 456 -4.30 30.64 -5.33
N ASN A 457 -4.20 30.47 -6.65
CA ASN A 457 -3.29 31.24 -7.50
C ASN A 457 -3.96 32.51 -8.01
#